data_AF-A0A452UWC0-F1
#
_entry.id   AF-A0A452UWC0-F1
#
_cell.length_a   1.000
_cell.length_b   1.000
_cell.length_c   1.000
_cell.angle_alpha   90.00
_cell.angle_beta   90.00
_cell.angle_gamma   90.00
#
_symmetry.space_group_name_H-M   'P 1'
#
loop_
_entity.id
_entity.type
_entity.pdbx_description
1 polymer ?
#
loop_
_entity_poly.entity_id
_entity_poly.type
_entity_poly.pdbx_seq_one_letter_code
_entity_poly.pdbx_strand_id
1 'polypeptide(L)' 'MLVLDAERRVTAAEALTHPYFESLHDTEDEPKAQKYDESFDDMDRTLDEWKRVTYKEVLSFKPPLQLGTKVSKETAL' A
#
# COMPACT_ATOMS: atom_id res chain seq x y z
N MET A 1 -7.04 -12.75 -13.71
CA MET A 1 -5.90 -11.82 -13.94
C MET A 1 -5.69 -11.49 -15.42
N LEU A 2 -5.51 -12.47 -16.32
CA LEU A 2 -5.30 -12.22 -17.76
C LEU A 2 -6.62 -12.18 -18.55
N VAL A 3 -7.46 -11.20 -18.23
CA VAL A 3 -8.69 -10.90 -18.97
C VAL A 3 -8.47 -9.61 -19.75
N LEU A 4 -8.83 -9.62 -21.04
CA LEU A 4 -8.67 -8.49 -21.95
C LEU A 4 -9.47 -7.28 -21.47
N ASP A 5 -10.71 -7.52 -21.06
CA ASP A 5 -11.58 -6.54 -20.45
C ASP A 5 -11.14 -6.26 -19.00
N ALA A 6 -10.82 -5.00 -18.70
CA ALA A 6 -10.33 -4.58 -17.40
C ALA A 6 -11.41 -4.66 -16.32
N GLU A 7 -12.66 -4.34 -16.66
CA GLU A 7 -13.80 -4.38 -15.73
C GLU A 7 -14.13 -5.81 -15.28
N ARG A 8 -13.66 -6.81 -16.04
CA ARG A 8 -13.84 -8.24 -15.73
C ARG A 8 -12.61 -8.85 -15.07
N ARG A 9 -11.59 -8.06 -14.74
CA ARG A 9 -10.39 -8.54 -14.09
C ARG A 9 -10.64 -8.69 -12.58
N VAL A 10 -10.23 -9.83 -12.04
CA VAL A 10 -10.24 -10.07 -10.58
C VAL A 10 -9.47 -8.97 -9.84
N THR A 11 -10.04 -8.49 -8.74
CA THR A 11 -9.42 -7.50 -7.85
C THR A 11 -8.40 -8.15 -6.92
N ALA A 12 -7.55 -7.36 -6.25
CA ALA A 12 -6.59 -7.87 -5.28
C ALA A 12 -7.29 -8.60 -4.11
N ALA A 13 -8.37 -8.03 -3.58
CA ALA A 13 -9.13 -8.64 -2.48
C ALA A 13 -9.76 -9.98 -2.88
N GLU A 14 -10.36 -10.07 -4.06
CA GLU A 14 -10.92 -11.32 -4.57
C GLU A 14 -9.83 -12.35 -4.85
N ALA A 15 -8.68 -11.93 -5.39
CA ALA A 15 -7.56 -12.82 -5.68
C ALA A 15 -6.98 -13.46 -4.40
N LEU A 16 -6.96 -12.75 -3.28
CA LEU A 16 -6.48 -13.28 -1.99
C LEU A 16 -7.38 -14.42 -1.46
N THR A 17 -8.67 -14.41 -1.79
CA THR A 17 -9.59 -15.51 -1.43
C THR A 17 -9.49 -16.75 -2.33
N HIS A 18 -8.63 -16.71 -3.37
CA HIS A 18 -8.51 -17.82 -4.31
C HIS A 18 -7.87 -19.05 -3.63
N PRO A 19 -8.31 -20.30 -3.91
CA PRO A 19 -7.80 -21.52 -3.26
C PRO A 19 -6.27 -21.70 -3.31
N TYR A 20 -5.62 -21.07 -4.28
CA TYR A 20 -4.16 -21.05 -4.39
C TYR A 20 -3.46 -20.43 -3.16
N PHE A 21 -4.11 -19.48 -2.48
CA PHE A 21 -3.58 -18.77 -1.31
C PHE A 21 -4.16 -19.27 0.01
N GLU A 22 -4.97 -20.34 0.03
CA GLU A 22 -5.68 -20.81 1.23
C GLU A 22 -4.76 -21.07 2.43
N SER A 23 -3.53 -21.55 2.19
CA SER A 23 -2.54 -21.79 3.24
C SER A 23 -1.87 -20.52 3.79
N LEU A 24 -2.02 -19.39 3.11
CA LEU A 24 -1.40 -18.11 3.43
C LEU A 24 -2.43 -17.02 3.79
N HIS A 25 -3.70 -17.22 3.45
CA HIS A 25 -4.75 -16.23 3.64
C HIS A 25 -5.06 -16.06 5.14
N ASP A 26 -4.83 -14.85 5.64
CA ASP A 26 -5.15 -14.45 7.00
C ASP A 26 -5.84 -13.07 6.95
N THR A 27 -7.14 -13.05 7.22
CA THR A 27 -7.94 -11.83 7.14
C THR A 27 -7.53 -10.77 8.17
N GLU A 28 -6.83 -11.15 9.23
CA GLU A 28 -6.37 -10.22 10.27
C GLU A 28 -5.02 -9.56 9.91
N ASP A 29 -4.22 -10.17 9.03
CA ASP A 29 -2.93 -9.64 8.53
C ASP A 29 -3.05 -8.96 7.15
N GLU A 30 -4.29 -8.71 6.70
CA GLU A 30 -4.61 -8.04 5.43
C GLU A 30 -5.31 -6.67 5.66
N PRO A 31 -4.63 -5.68 6.30
CA PRO A 31 -5.25 -4.41 6.63
C PRO A 31 -5.51 -3.55 5.39
N LYS A 32 -6.64 -2.85 5.38
CA LYS A 32 -6.90 -1.80 4.39
C LYS A 32 -6.13 -0.54 4.77
N ALA A 33 -5.50 0.08 3.78
CA ALA A 33 -4.83 1.36 3.96
C ALA A 33 -5.83 2.45 4.38
N GLN A 34 -5.35 3.43 5.13
CA GLN A 34 -6.12 4.65 5.39
C GLN A 34 -6.34 5.40 4.08
N LYS A 35 -7.44 6.16 4.01
CA LYS A 35 -7.75 6.97 2.83
C LYS A 35 -6.61 7.97 2.59
N TYR A 36 -6.07 7.95 1.38
CA TYR A 36 -5.09 8.94 0.91
C TYR A 36 -5.79 10.25 0.56
N ASP A 37 -5.17 11.38 0.90
CA ASP A 37 -5.64 12.71 0.51
C ASP A 37 -5.01 13.08 -0.84
N GLU A 38 -5.75 12.82 -1.91
CA GLU A 38 -5.36 13.10 -3.30
C GLU A 38 -5.70 14.52 -3.76
N SER A 39 -6.15 15.40 -2.86
CA SER A 39 -6.56 16.78 -3.22
C SER A 39 -5.44 17.61 -3.87
N PHE A 40 -4.20 17.17 -3.77
CA PHE A 40 -3.02 17.83 -4.35
C PHE A 40 -2.74 17.43 -5.80
N ASP A 41 -3.32 16.34 -6.30
CA ASP A 41 -2.95 15.76 -7.60
C ASP A 41 -3.40 16.64 -8.77
N ASP A 42 -4.56 17.29 -8.64
CA ASP A 42 -5.12 18.19 -9.67
C ASP A 42 -4.82 19.69 -9.40
N MET A 43 -3.92 20.01 -8.46
CA MET A 43 -3.58 21.40 -8.13
C MET A 43 -2.39 21.93 -8.94
N ASP A 44 -2.65 22.95 -9.75
CA ASP A 44 -1.59 23.75 -10.36
C ASP A 44 -0.90 24.64 -9.30
N ARG A 45 0.33 24.27 -8.92
CA ARG A 45 1.18 25.05 -8.02
C ARG A 45 2.46 25.47 -8.71
N THR A 46 3.00 26.62 -8.29
CA THR A 46 4.31 27.06 -8.74
C THR A 46 5.41 26.19 -8.15
N LEU A 47 6.59 26.20 -8.79
CA LEU A 47 7.74 25.39 -8.36
C LEU A 47 8.18 25.69 -6.92
N ASP A 48 8.11 26.94 -6.48
CA ASP A 48 8.49 27.33 -5.11
C ASP A 48 7.46 26.86 -4.07
N GLU A 49 6.18 26.76 -4.45
CA GLU A 49 5.15 26.20 -3.58
C GLU A 49 5.30 24.68 -3.43
N TRP A 50 5.62 23.98 -4.53
CA TRP A 50 5.97 22.56 -4.47
C TRP A 50 7.16 22.32 -3.56
N LYS A 51 8.27 23.06 -3.73
CA LYS A 51 9.44 22.99 -2.84
C LYS A 51 9.06 23.16 -1.37
N ARG A 52 8.21 24.14 -1.06
CA ARG A 52 7.77 24.42 0.31
C ARG A 52 6.96 23.27 0.90
N VAL A 53 6.01 22.71 0.15
CA VAL A 53 5.19 21.58 0.62
C VAL A 53 6.05 20.34 0.80
N THR A 54 6.90 20.00 -0.18
CA THR A 54 7.83 18.87 -0.07
C THR A 54 8.76 19.01 1.14
N TYR A 55 9.31 20.21 1.36
CA TYR A 55 10.18 20.47 2.50
C TYR A 55 9.43 20.30 3.84
N LYS A 56 8.18 20.75 3.90
CA LYS A 56 7.33 20.54 5.08
C LYS A 56 7.12 19.05 5.36
N GLU A 57 6.84 18.23 4.34
CA GLU A 57 6.66 16.78 4.49
C GLU A 57 7.92 16.07 5.00
N VAL A 58 9.10 16.49 4.53
CA VAL A 58 10.38 15.99 5.04
C VAL A 58 10.54 16.27 6.53
N LEU A 59 10.17 17.49 6.97
CA LEU A 59 10.27 17.89 8.37
C LEU A 59 9.22 17.21 9.27
N SER A 60 8.03 16.90 8.74
CA SER A 60 6.96 16.22 9.50
C SER A 60 7.09 14.71 9.54
N PHE A 61 8.05 14.13 8.80
CA PHE A 61 8.29 12.69 8.79
C PHE A 61 8.59 12.16 10.20
N LYS A 62 7.85 11.12 10.59
CA LYS A 62 8.08 10.39 11.83
C LYS A 62 8.61 9.01 11.46
N PRO A 63 9.84 8.64 11.86
CA PRO A 63 10.35 7.31 11.57
C PRO A 63 9.41 6.27 12.16
N PRO A 64 9.17 5.15 11.46
CA PRO A 64 8.38 4.06 12.03
C PRO A 64 9.05 3.62 13.33
N LEU A 65 8.24 3.38 14.36
CA LEU A 65 8.72 2.70 15.55
C LEU A 65 9.34 1.40 15.08
N GLN A 66 10.62 1.18 15.39
CA GLN A 66 11.27 -0.11 15.14
C GLN A 66 10.59 -1.14 16.04
N LEU A 67 9.45 -1.66 15.60
CA LEU A 67 8.82 -2.81 16.20
C LEU A 67 9.76 -3.96 15.91
N GLY A 68 10.55 -4.33 16.92
CA GLY A 68 11.65 -5.27 16.79
C GLY A 68 11.29 -6.50 15.97
N THR A 69 12.21 -6.87 15.09
CA THR A 69 12.46 -8.20 14.55
C THR A 69 11.41 -9.24 14.97
N LYS A 70 10.37 -9.44 14.15
CA LYS A 70 9.53 -10.63 14.26
C LYS A 70 9.73 -11.51 13.04
N VAL A 71 10.68 -12.43 13.24
CA VAL A 71 10.73 -13.82 12.77
C VAL A 71 10.71 -14.02 11.26
N SER A 72 11.89 -14.28 10.71
CA SER A 72 12.05 -15.13 9.53
C SER A 72 11.22 -16.40 9.71
N LYS A 73 10.12 -16.54 8.98
CA LYS A 73 9.58 -17.86 8.67
C LYS A 73 10.60 -18.52 7.74
N GLU A 74 11.56 -19.19 8.35
CA GLU A 74 12.35 -20.25 7.74
C GLU A 74 11.38 -21.17 6.99
N THR A 75 11.42 -21.14 5.65
CA THR A 75 10.79 -22.18 4.83
C THR A 75 11.92 -23.07 4.38
N ALA A 76 12.14 -24.14 5.14
CA ALA A 76 12.87 -25.30 4.69
C ALA A 76 12.08 -25.98 3.57
N LEU A 77 12.66 -25.98 2.36
CA LEU A 77 12.85 -27.15 1.50
C LEU A 77 13.75 -26.77 0.31
#